data_AF-A0A8T5I8U5-F1
#
_entry.id   AF-A0A8T5I8U5-F1
#
_cell.length_a   1.000
_cell.length_b   1.000
_cell.length_c   1.000
_cell.angle_alpha   90.00
_cell.angle_beta   90.00
_cell.angle_gamma   90.00
#
_symmetry.space_group_name_H-M   'P 1'
#
loop_
_entity.id
_entity.type
_entity.pdbx_description
1 polymer ?
#
loop_
_entity_poly.entity_id
_entity_poly.type
_entity_poly.pdbx_seq_one_letter_code
_entity_poly.pdbx_strand_id
1 'polypeptide(L)'
;MKEKTFGLDLKDRKILSELDKDCRQPNSTIAKKVGLSTEVVSYRIKRLEQEKIITQYQVALNLSKLGVIQFRVLLSFQHITSGELEKKISKLKENKNVK
;
A
#
# COMPACT_ATOMS: atom_id res chain seq x y z
N MET A 1 -11.74 11.96 -11.69
CA MET A 1 -12.45 11.21 -10.64
C MET A 1 -12.13 11.89 -9.31
N LYS A 2 -13.13 12.39 -8.56
CA LYS A 2 -12.85 12.95 -7.22
C LYS A 2 -12.56 11.78 -6.29
N GLU A 3 -11.34 11.71 -5.74
CA GLU A 3 -11.03 10.76 -4.68
C GLU A 3 -11.93 11.03 -3.49
N LYS A 4 -12.74 10.04 -3.12
CA LYS A 4 -13.58 10.09 -1.92
C LYS A 4 -12.66 9.93 -0.72
N THR A 5 -12.41 11.00 0.02
CA THR A 5 -11.58 10.93 1.24
C THR A 5 -12.25 9.99 2.24
N PHE A 6 -11.64 8.84 2.52
CA PHE A 6 -12.19 7.88 3.46
C PHE A 6 -11.89 8.33 4.90
N GLY A 7 -12.94 8.51 5.71
CA GLY A 7 -12.82 8.90 7.11
C GLY A 7 -12.28 7.75 7.96
N LEU A 8 -10.96 7.64 8.08
CA LEU A 8 -10.31 6.68 8.98
C LEU A 8 -10.28 7.22 10.41
N ASP A 9 -10.91 6.49 11.32
CA ASP A 9 -10.86 6.81 12.75
C ASP A 9 -9.52 6.40 13.39
N LEU A 10 -9.34 6.74 14.67
CA LEU A 10 -8.11 6.42 15.40
C LEU A 10 -7.85 4.91 15.53
N LYS A 11 -8.89 4.08 15.58
CA LYS A 11 -8.75 2.63 15.70
C LYS A 11 -8.39 2.00 14.36
N ASP A 12 -8.98 2.47 13.26
CA ASP A 12 -8.62 2.06 11.90
C ASP A 12 -7.13 2.32 11.64
N ARG A 13 -6.65 3.52 12.01
CA ARG A 13 -5.22 3.88 11.88
C ARG A 13 -4.31 2.98 12.71
N LYS A 14 -4.72 2.62 13.93
CA LYS A 14 -3.97 1.68 14.78
C LYS A 14 -3.96 0.27 14.21
N ILE A 15 -5.07 -0.21 13.66
CA ILE A 15 -5.14 -1.51 12.99
C ILE A 15 -4.19 -1.54 11.79
N LEU A 16 -4.22 -0.51 10.94
CA LEU A 16 -3.31 -0.38 9.80
C LEU A 16 -1.84 -0.36 10.24
N SER A 17 -1.53 0.36 11.32
CA SER A 17 -0.17 0.40 11.87
C SER A 17 0.30 -0.97 12.39
N GLU A 18 -0.59 -1.77 12.98
CA GLU A 18 -0.23 -3.13 13.40
C GLU A 18 -0.04 -4.07 12.21
N LEU A 19 -0.90 -3.98 11.19
CA LEU A 19 -0.78 -4.76 9.95
C LEU A 19 0.48 -4.41 9.16
N ASP A 20 0.92 -3.14 9.16
CA ASP A 20 2.15 -2.71 8.50
C ASP A 20 3.40 -3.33 9.15
N LYS A 21 3.39 -3.50 10.48
CA LYS A 21 4.47 -4.18 11.22
C LYS A 21 4.49 -5.68 10.95
N ASP A 22 3.32 -6.31 11.01
CA ASP A 22 3.14 -7.74 10.74
C ASP A 22 1.69 -8.01 10.30
N CYS A 23 1.50 -8.21 9.01
CA CYS A 23 0.19 -8.49 8.43
C CYS A 23 -0.28 -9.95 8.65
N ARG A 24 0.60 -10.84 9.12
CA ARG A 24 0.29 -12.25 9.39
C ARG A 24 -0.08 -12.51 10.85
N GLN A 25 0.06 -11.51 11.72
CA GLN A 25 -0.29 -11.66 13.13
C GLN A 25 -1.80 -11.94 13.28
N PRO A 26 -2.23 -12.76 14.26
CA PRO A 26 -3.64 -13.05 14.47
C PRO A 26 -4.44 -11.78 14.81
N ASN A 27 -5.68 -11.68 14.33
CA ASN A 27 -6.59 -10.57 14.65
C ASN A 27 -6.80 -10.40 16.16
N SER A 28 -6.73 -11.48 16.93
CA SER A 28 -6.81 -11.45 18.40
C SER A 28 -5.63 -10.72 19.05
N THR A 29 -4.45 -10.76 18.43
CA THR A 29 -3.26 -10.00 18.87
C THR A 29 -3.43 -8.52 18.58
N ILE A 30 -3.91 -8.18 17.38
CA ILE A 30 -4.22 -6.80 16.99
C ILE A 30 -5.28 -6.24 17.95
N ALA A 31 -6.35 -6.99 18.18
CA ALA A 31 -7.45 -6.65 19.09
C ALA A 31 -6.98 -6.26 20.49
N LYS A 32 -6.07 -7.05 21.09
CA LYS A 32 -5.44 -6.72 22.38
C LYS A 32 -4.67 -5.41 22.33
N LYS A 33 -3.87 -5.17 21.28
CA LYS A 33 -3.04 -3.96 21.14
C LYS A 33 -3.86 -2.70 20.88
N VAL A 34 -4.94 -2.82 20.11
CA VAL A 34 -5.79 -1.67 19.75
C VAL A 34 -6.95 -1.47 20.73
N GLY A 35 -7.17 -2.37 21.69
CA GLY A 35 -8.24 -2.30 22.68
C GLY A 35 -9.62 -2.41 22.06
N LEU A 36 -9.85 -3.46 21.26
CA LEU A 36 -11.12 -3.81 20.63
C LEU A 36 -11.35 -5.33 20.75
N SER A 37 -12.56 -5.81 20.43
CA SER A 37 -12.79 -7.25 20.30
C SER A 37 -12.21 -7.79 18.98
N THR A 38 -11.94 -9.09 18.94
CA THR A 38 -11.42 -9.76 17.73
C THR A 38 -12.38 -9.63 16.54
N GLU A 39 -13.69 -9.71 16.80
CA GLU A 39 -14.76 -9.60 15.81
C GLU A 39 -14.80 -8.19 15.19
N VAL A 40 -14.66 -7.15 16.03
CA VAL A 40 -14.63 -5.75 15.57
C VAL A 40 -13.41 -5.48 14.71
N VAL A 41 -12.24 -6.00 15.09
CA VAL A 41 -11.02 -5.88 14.26
C VAL A 41 -11.19 -6.60 12.93
N SER A 42 -11.71 -7.84 12.95
CA SER A 42 -11.95 -8.62 11.73
C SER A 42 -12.90 -7.90 10.76
N TYR A 43 -14.00 -7.35 11.27
CA TYR A 43 -14.94 -6.54 10.49
C TYR A 43 -14.26 -5.31 9.88
N ARG A 44 -13.46 -4.57 10.67
CA ARG A 44 -12.77 -3.36 10.20
C ARG A 44 -11.75 -3.68 9.13
N ILE A 45 -10.94 -4.72 9.28
CA ILE A 45 -9.96 -5.16 8.26
C ILE A 45 -10.69 -5.48 6.95
N LYS A 46 -11.74 -6.31 7.01
CA LYS A 46 -12.54 -6.66 5.83
C LYS A 46 -13.14 -5.44 5.13
N ARG A 47 -13.64 -4.46 5.90
CA ARG A 47 -14.13 -3.18 5.36
C ARG A 47 -13.01 -2.41 4.66
N LEU A 48 -11.83 -2.30 5.28
CA LEU A 48 -10.68 -1.59 4.70
C LEU A 48 -10.20 -2.24 3.38
N GLU A 49 -10.28 -3.57 3.27
CA GLU A 49 -9.99 -4.31 2.03
C GLU A 49 -11.05 -4.08 0.94
N GLN A 50 -12.33 -4.15 1.31
CA GLN A 50 -13.46 -3.92 0.39
C GLN A 50 -13.43 -2.50 -0.19
N GLU A 51 -13.08 -1.52 0.64
CA GLU A 51 -12.96 -0.11 0.26
C GLU A 51 -11.63 0.21 -0.43
N LYS A 52 -10.79 -0.81 -0.72
CA LYS A 52 -9.49 -0.67 -1.39
C LYS A 52 -8.50 0.26 -0.66
N ILE A 53 -8.66 0.43 0.65
CA ILE A 53 -7.70 1.12 1.50
C ILE A 53 -6.53 0.18 1.80
N ILE A 54 -6.83 -1.09 2.09
CA ILE A 54 -5.86 -2.17 2.02
C ILE A 54 -5.94 -2.75 0.60
N THR A 55 -4.93 -2.47 -0.21
CA THR A 55 -4.89 -2.93 -1.61
C THR A 55 -4.23 -4.29 -1.76
N GLN A 56 -3.24 -4.59 -0.91
CA GLN A 56 -2.47 -5.82 -0.94
C GLN A 56 -1.73 -6.08 0.38
N TYR A 57 -1.40 -7.35 0.61
CA TYR A 57 -0.43 -7.77 1.62
C TYR A 57 0.83 -8.25 0.91
N GLN A 58 1.98 -7.69 1.28
CA GLN A 58 3.24 -7.95 0.59
C GLN A 58 4.33 -8.43 1.54
N VAL A 59 5.27 -9.21 1.00
CA VAL A 59 6.48 -9.64 1.71
C VAL A 59 7.58 -8.62 1.47
N ALA A 60 8.29 -8.22 2.53
CA ALA A 60 9.53 -7.47 2.42
C ALA A 60 10.68 -8.40 2.01
N LEU A 61 11.11 -8.32 0.77
CA LEU A 61 12.19 -9.16 0.23
C LEU A 61 13.54 -8.47 0.36
N ASN A 62 14.56 -9.22 0.76
CA ASN A 62 15.95 -8.79 0.58
C ASN A 62 16.36 -9.06 -0.86
N LEU A 63 16.14 -8.07 -1.73
CA LEU A 63 16.44 -8.17 -3.16
C LEU A 63 17.94 -8.38 -3.44
N SER A 64 18.83 -7.83 -2.61
CA SER A 64 20.27 -8.00 -2.76
C SER A 64 20.70 -9.47 -2.63
N LYS A 65 20.11 -10.22 -1.69
CA LYS A 65 20.33 -11.67 -1.56
C LYS A 65 19.78 -12.49 -2.73
N LEU A 66 18.88 -11.91 -3.51
CA LEU A 66 18.35 -12.51 -4.73
C LEU A 66 19.13 -12.09 -5.99
N GLY A 67 20.25 -11.37 -5.84
CA GLY A 67 21.03 -10.86 -6.96
C GLY A 67 20.33 -9.74 -7.74
N VAL A 68 19.30 -9.11 -7.15
CA VAL A 68 18.53 -8.03 -7.78
C VAL A 68 18.98 -6.69 -7.23
N ILE A 69 19.36 -5.78 -8.13
CA ILE A 69 19.63 -4.38 -7.80
C ILE A 69 18.37 -3.59 -8.13
N GLN A 70 17.74 -3.02 -7.10
CA GLN A 70 16.62 -2.10 -7.26
C GLN A 70 17.06 -0.68 -6.89
N PHE A 71 16.66 0.28 -7.71
CA PHE A 71 16.86 1.70 -7.45
C PHE A 71 15.61 2.47 -7.86
N ARG A 72 15.39 3.63 -7.22
CA ARG A 72 14.33 4.56 -7.59
C ARG A 72 14.95 5.71 -8.37
N VAL A 73 14.40 6.02 -9.53
CA VAL A 73 14.79 7.18 -10.32
C VAL A 73 13.69 8.23 -10.21
N LEU A 74 14.03 9.40 -9.68
CA LEU A 74 13.13 10.55 -9.70
C LEU A 74 13.43 11.35 -10.96
N LEU A 75 12.44 11.44 -11.86
CA LEU A 75 12.56 12.18 -13.11
C LEU A 75 11.83 13.52 -12.98
N SER A 76 12.54 14.61 -13.27
CA SER A 76 11.93 15.93 -13.45
C SER A 76 12.03 16.30 -14.92
N PHE A 77 10.90 16.66 -15.52
CA PHE A 77 10.83 17.04 -16.93
C PHE A 77 10.69 18.55 -17.03
N GLN A 78 11.47 19.16 -17.91
CA GLN A 78 11.32 20.57 -18.28
C GLN A 78 10.69 20.67 -19.67
N HIS A 79 9.83 21.67 -19.88
CA HIS A 79 9.20 21.97 -21.17
C HIS A 79 8.45 20.78 -21.81
N ILE A 80 7.76 19.97 -21.01
CA ILE A 80 6.92 18.87 -21.51
C ILE A 80 5.44 19.20 -21.32
N THR A 81 4.62 18.87 -22.30
CA THR A 81 3.16 18.95 -22.16
C THR A 81 2.62 17.70 -21.46
N SER A 82 1.46 17.81 -20.79
CA SER A 82 0.86 16.68 -20.07
C SER A 82 0.62 15.45 -20.96
N GLY A 83 0.23 15.65 -22.22
CA GLY A 83 -0.02 14.56 -23.18
C GLY A 83 1.26 13.84 -23.65
N GLU A 84 2.39 14.53 -23.74
CA GLU A 84 3.68 13.91 -24.08
C GLU A 84 4.27 13.13 -22.91
N LEU A 85 4.04 13.63 -21.69
CA LEU A 85 4.43 12.94 -20.47
C LEU A 85 3.71 11.61 -20.32
N GLU A 86 2.39 11.56 -20.54
CA GLU A 86 1.61 10.32 -20.49
C GLU A 86 2.12 9.27 -21.48
N LYS A 87 2.41 9.68 -22.73
CA LYS A 87 3.00 8.78 -23.74
C LYS A 87 4.35 8.21 -23.29
N LYS A 88 5.23 9.05 -22.72
CA LYS A 88 6.53 8.60 -22.21
C LYS A 88 6.39 7.65 -21.02
N ILE A 89 5.48 7.94 -20.09
CA ILE A 89 5.22 7.08 -18.93
C ILE A 89 4.69 5.72 -19.39
N SER A 90 3.75 5.67 -20.34
CA SER A 90 3.22 4.42 -20.87
C SER A 90 4.32 3.56 -21.49
N LYS A 91 5.21 4.18 -22.30
CA LYS A 91 6.35 3.48 -22.90
C LYS A 91 7.35 2.96 -21.86
N LEU A 92 7.56 3.68 -20.76
CA LEU A 92 8.43 3.22 -19.67
C LEU A 92 7.82 2.04 -18.90
N LYS A 93 6.50 2.03 -18.70
CA LYS A 93 5.78 0.95 -18.01
C LYS A 93 5.74 -0.38 -18.78
N GLU A 94 5.94 -0.35 -20.10
CA GLU A 94 6.05 -1.58 -20.91
C GLU A 94 7.33 -2.37 -20.58
N ASN A 95 8.33 -1.75 -19.98
CA ASN A 95 9.53 -2.44 -19.54
C ASN A 95 9.24 -3.25 -18.27
N LYS A 96 9.42 -4.58 -18.35
CA LYS A 96 9.26 -5.52 -17.22
C LYS A 96 10.04 -5.18 -15.95
N ASN A 97 11.09 -4.36 -16.06
CA ASN A 97 11.93 -3.93 -14.94
C ASN A 97 11.43 -2.64 -14.27
N VAL A 98 10.42 -1.97 -14.84
CA VAL A 98 9.82 -0.74 -14.32
C VAL A 98 8.48 -1.10 -13.70
N LYS A 99 8.36 -0.87 -12.38
CA LYS A 99 7.13 -1.05 -11.60
C LYS A 99 6.55 0.29 -11.21
#